data_AF-A0A6I1K2X8-F1
#
_entry.id   AF-A0A6I1K2X8-F1
#
_cell.length_a   1.000
_cell.length_b   1.000
_cell.length_c   1.000
_cell.angle_alpha   90.00
_cell.angle_beta   90.00
_cell.angle_gamma   90.00
#
_symmetry.space_group_name_H-M   'P 1'
#
loop_
_entity.id
_entity.type
_entity.pdbx_description
1 polymer ?
#
loop_
_entity_poly.entity_id
_entity_poly.type
_entity_poly.pdbx_seq_one_letter_code
_entity_poly.pdbx_strand_id
1 'polypeptide(L)'
;MLSRLSLRTVLFAAVAALAVLLIGLTIQHSVVAFRQKTTVQAIQEGNATGDLLLTAAGGWAAERGRTTALLNAPAAASAGDLAPIGQLRQQADTAFGKALERLRLTSAGLPELDRAEAALREMEQVRRQVDGELPKPGDQRLGQMASRNIAALTTLVEASQQLRLAAEMRVDNAEARIAEYQRLKHLAWVTSEYAGRERAAIAAVMSARQGISPERLDQLSRQRGTVELAWSIIDAQTARGDVPASVKAAVERIKAGYFGEFQALRERVYKAGTTDAAYPVDANQWVSVATKAIDEILGLNQAIGTATATLAGETAS
;
A
#
# COMPACT_ATOMS: atom_id res chain seq x y z
N MET A 1 -9.12 -27.21 62.48
CA MET A 1 -9.53 -28.30 61.56
C MET A 1 -8.38 -29.10 60.96
N LEU A 2 -7.13 -28.60 60.95
CA LEU A 2 -5.96 -29.34 60.41
C LEU A 2 -5.29 -30.33 61.38
N SER A 3 -5.67 -30.34 62.67
CA SER A 3 -5.01 -31.11 63.73
C SER A 3 -5.34 -32.61 63.81
N ARG A 4 -6.05 -33.17 62.82
CA ARG A 4 -6.39 -34.61 62.72
C ARG A 4 -5.86 -35.31 61.47
N LEU A 5 -5.10 -34.62 60.63
CA LEU A 5 -4.54 -35.20 59.40
C LEU A 5 -3.18 -35.83 59.70
N SER A 6 -2.96 -37.06 59.25
CA SER A 6 -1.65 -37.70 59.36
C SER A 6 -0.63 -36.96 58.47
N LEU A 7 0.63 -36.90 58.91
CA LEU A 7 1.72 -36.26 58.16
C LEU A 7 1.81 -36.77 56.71
N ARG A 8 1.47 -38.05 56.49
CA ARG A 8 1.45 -38.71 55.19
C ARG A 8 0.38 -38.15 54.25
N THR A 9 -0.82 -37.85 54.78
CA THR A 9 -1.90 -37.25 53.99
C THR A 9 -1.57 -35.82 53.58
N VAL A 10 -0.96 -35.04 54.47
CA VAL A 10 -0.52 -33.66 54.16
C VAL A 10 0.57 -33.67 53.08
N LEU A 11 1.55 -34.58 53.19
CA LEU A 11 2.61 -34.73 52.19
C LEU A 11 2.05 -35.12 50.81
N PHE A 12 1.16 -36.12 50.74
CA PHE A 12 0.55 -36.52 49.47
C PHE A 12 -0.34 -35.43 48.87
N ALA A 13 -1.09 -34.69 49.69
CA ALA A 13 -1.90 -33.57 49.21
C ALA A 13 -1.03 -32.43 48.66
N ALA A 14 0.08 -32.11 49.32
CA ALA A 14 1.04 -31.09 48.85
C ALA A 14 1.71 -31.52 47.53
N VAL A 15 2.15 -32.77 47.42
CA VAL A 15 2.74 -33.32 46.18
C VAL A 15 1.71 -33.34 45.05
N ALA A 16 0.47 -33.74 45.33
CA ALA A 16 -0.61 -33.72 44.35
C ALA A 16 -0.95 -32.29 43.88
N ALA A 17 -1.00 -31.32 44.80
CA ALA A 17 -1.22 -29.92 44.46
C ALA A 17 -0.09 -29.34 43.59
N LEU A 18 1.17 -29.64 43.92
CA LEU A 18 2.32 -29.24 43.11
C LEU A 18 2.31 -29.92 41.73
N ALA A 19 1.92 -31.19 41.65
CA ALA A 19 1.79 -31.91 40.39
C ALA A 19 0.70 -31.30 39.49
N VAL A 20 -0.48 -30.98 40.06
CA VAL A 20 -1.57 -30.30 39.33
C VAL A 20 -1.15 -28.92 38.85
N LEU A 21 -0.45 -28.13 39.68
CA LEU A 21 0.08 -26.83 39.28
C LEU A 21 1.08 -26.95 38.13
N LEU A 22 2.01 -27.92 38.20
CA LEU A 22 3.00 -28.16 37.16
C LEU A 22 2.33 -28.57 35.85
N ILE A 23 1.36 -29.49 35.90
CA ILE A 23 0.57 -29.90 34.74
C ILE A 23 -0.18 -28.70 34.14
N GLY A 24 -0.82 -27.87 34.98
CA GLY A 24 -1.50 -26.66 34.54
C GLY A 24 -0.59 -25.70 33.80
N LEU A 25 0.61 -25.42 34.35
CA LEU A 25 1.61 -24.59 33.70
C LEU A 25 2.11 -25.21 32.39
N THR A 26 2.42 -26.50 32.37
CA THR A 26 2.87 -27.19 31.15
C THR A 26 1.80 -27.17 30.06
N ILE A 27 0.52 -27.37 30.41
CA ILE A 27 -0.60 -27.25 29.46
C ILE A 27 -0.66 -25.82 28.92
N GLN A 28 -0.59 -24.80 29.79
CA GLN A 28 -0.59 -23.40 29.37
C GLN A 28 0.56 -23.09 28.41
N HIS A 29 1.79 -23.48 28.74
CA HIS A 29 2.96 -23.30 27.88
C HIS A 29 2.84 -24.06 26.55
N SER A 30 2.27 -25.27 26.58
CA SER A 30 2.06 -26.08 25.37
C SER A 30 1.03 -25.44 24.44
N VAL A 31 -0.06 -24.90 24.99
CA VAL A 31 -1.08 -24.17 24.21
C VAL A 31 -0.50 -22.89 23.61
N VAL A 32 0.29 -22.13 24.38
CA VAL A 32 0.98 -20.92 23.88
C VAL A 32 1.97 -21.28 22.77
N ALA A 33 2.79 -22.32 22.97
CA ALA A 33 3.76 -22.79 21.98
C ALA A 33 3.08 -23.27 20.69
N PHE A 34 1.93 -23.95 20.80
CA PHE A 34 1.16 -24.39 19.64
C PHE A 34 0.59 -23.20 18.85
N ARG A 35 -0.01 -22.22 19.54
CA ARG A 35 -0.49 -20.97 18.92
C ARG A 35 0.65 -20.19 18.25
N GLN A 36 1.81 -20.13 18.89
CA GLN A 36 2.98 -19.47 18.33
C GLN A 36 3.47 -20.18 17.07
N LYS A 37 3.47 -21.51 17.04
CA LYS A 37 3.81 -22.29 15.84
C LYS A 37 2.86 -21.99 14.68
N THR A 38 1.55 -21.95 14.92
CA THR A 38 0.57 -21.61 13.87
C THR A 38 0.75 -20.19 13.35
N THR A 39 1.02 -19.23 14.24
CA THR A 39 1.32 -17.84 13.85
C THR A 39 2.59 -17.75 12.99
N VAL A 40 3.66 -18.45 13.38
CA VAL A 40 4.92 -18.49 12.62
C VAL A 40 4.71 -19.10 11.23
N GLN A 41 3.96 -20.19 11.12
CA GLN A 41 3.64 -20.82 9.83
C GLN A 41 2.88 -19.85 8.93
N ALA A 42 1.86 -19.19 9.45
CA ALA A 42 1.09 -18.24 8.69
C ALA A 42 1.96 -17.01 8.28
N ILE A 43 2.86 -16.51 9.14
CA ILE A 43 3.83 -15.47 8.78
C ILE A 43 4.73 -15.92 7.62
N GLN A 44 5.23 -17.15 7.67
CA GLN A 44 6.05 -17.71 6.59
C GLN A 44 5.25 -17.82 5.28
N GLU A 45 3.98 -18.20 5.36
CA GLU A 45 3.09 -18.28 4.21
C GLU A 45 2.78 -16.90 3.62
N GLY A 46 2.50 -15.90 4.47
CA GLY A 46 2.32 -14.51 4.06
C GLY A 46 3.58 -13.96 3.40
N ASN A 47 4.76 -14.19 4.01
CA ASN A 47 6.03 -13.73 3.46
C ASN A 47 6.31 -14.34 2.08
N ALA A 48 6.16 -15.66 1.94
CA ALA A 48 6.41 -16.33 0.67
C ALA A 48 5.40 -15.90 -0.42
N THR A 49 4.18 -15.49 -0.04
CA THR A 49 3.23 -14.87 -0.98
C THR A 49 3.70 -13.47 -1.38
N GLY A 50 4.19 -12.68 -0.42
CA GLY A 50 4.81 -11.39 -0.68
C GLY A 50 6.02 -11.47 -1.62
N ASP A 51 6.89 -12.46 -1.43
CA ASP A 51 8.07 -12.70 -2.27
C ASP A 51 7.70 -13.03 -3.72
N LEU A 52 6.61 -13.79 -3.92
CA LEU A 52 6.07 -14.09 -5.24
C LEU A 52 5.55 -12.82 -5.93
N LEU A 53 4.80 -11.97 -5.21
CA LEU A 53 4.32 -10.68 -5.74
C LEU A 53 5.47 -9.72 -6.06
N LEU A 54 6.52 -9.70 -5.23
CA LEU A 54 7.74 -8.91 -5.48
C LEU A 54 8.50 -9.42 -6.71
N THR A 55 8.61 -10.74 -6.87
CA THR A 55 9.22 -11.36 -8.05
C THR A 55 8.46 -10.99 -9.32
N ALA A 56 7.12 -11.04 -9.28
CA ALA A 56 6.26 -10.64 -10.39
C ALA A 56 6.46 -9.17 -10.76
N ALA A 57 6.33 -8.27 -9.78
CA ALA A 57 6.51 -6.83 -9.99
C ALA A 57 7.91 -6.49 -10.54
N GLY A 58 8.96 -7.15 -10.05
CA GLY A 58 10.33 -6.99 -10.54
C GLY A 58 10.48 -7.40 -12.00
N GLY A 59 9.91 -8.55 -12.39
CA GLY A 59 9.94 -9.04 -13.76
C GLY A 59 9.18 -8.14 -14.73
N TRP A 60 7.98 -7.67 -14.37
CA TRP A 60 7.21 -6.73 -15.18
C TRP A 60 7.87 -5.35 -15.28
N ALA A 61 8.51 -4.86 -14.22
CA ALA A 61 9.26 -3.61 -14.27
C ALA A 61 10.45 -3.70 -15.25
N ALA A 62 11.17 -4.83 -15.24
CA ALA A 62 12.24 -5.10 -16.18
C ALA A 62 11.72 -5.27 -17.62
N GLU A 63 10.59 -5.97 -17.81
CA GLU A 63 9.90 -6.06 -19.10
C GLU A 63 9.52 -4.67 -19.62
N ARG A 64 8.98 -3.81 -18.77
CA ARG A 64 8.57 -2.44 -19.11
C ARG A 64 9.74 -1.65 -19.66
N GLY A 65 10.88 -1.68 -18.98
CA GLY A 65 12.10 -1.00 -19.44
C GLY A 65 12.60 -1.53 -20.79
N ARG A 66 12.77 -2.84 -20.91
CA ARG A 66 13.32 -3.48 -22.12
C ARG A 66 12.40 -3.32 -23.34
N THR A 67 11.13 -3.64 -23.17
CA THR A 67 10.14 -3.56 -24.24
C THR A 67 9.99 -2.13 -24.74
N THR A 68 9.96 -1.15 -23.83
CA THR A 68 9.90 0.27 -24.20
C THR A 68 11.14 0.71 -24.96
N ALA A 69 12.33 0.27 -24.54
CA ALA A 69 13.57 0.59 -25.25
C ALA A 69 13.54 0.06 -26.69
N LEU A 70 13.09 -1.19 -26.89
CA LEU A 70 12.98 -1.79 -28.23
C LEU A 70 11.89 -1.12 -29.08
N LEU A 71 10.73 -0.79 -28.51
CA LEU A 71 9.65 -0.10 -29.23
C LEU A 71 10.09 1.27 -29.76
N ASN A 72 11.01 1.96 -29.06
CA ASN A 72 11.57 3.23 -29.48
C ASN A 72 12.87 3.10 -30.31
N ALA A 73 13.43 1.91 -30.47
CA ALA A 73 14.63 1.71 -31.26
C ALA A 73 14.33 1.82 -32.77
N PRO A 74 15.21 2.41 -33.58
CA PRO A 74 14.96 2.55 -35.02
C PRO A 74 14.93 1.21 -35.77
N ALA A 75 15.75 0.25 -35.34
CA ALA A 75 15.83 -1.07 -35.94
C ALA A 75 14.73 -2.02 -35.43
N ALA A 76 14.36 -3.01 -36.25
CA ALA A 76 13.54 -4.14 -35.83
C ALA A 76 14.22 -4.96 -34.73
N ALA A 77 13.44 -5.45 -33.76
CA ALA A 77 13.97 -6.30 -32.69
C ALA A 77 14.37 -7.68 -33.24
N SER A 78 15.56 -8.14 -32.88
CA SER A 78 16.05 -9.47 -33.22
C SER A 78 15.49 -10.55 -32.28
N ALA A 79 15.59 -11.82 -32.66
CA ALA A 79 15.23 -12.93 -31.77
C ALA A 79 16.02 -12.91 -30.44
N GLY A 80 17.27 -12.43 -30.48
CA GLY A 80 18.11 -12.25 -29.29
C GLY A 80 17.61 -11.14 -28.36
N ASP A 81 16.96 -10.11 -28.90
CA ASP A 81 16.35 -9.04 -28.11
C ASP A 81 15.02 -9.47 -27.47
N LEU A 82 14.26 -10.33 -28.17
CA LEU A 82 12.96 -10.82 -27.74
C LEU A 82 13.05 -11.92 -26.68
N ALA A 83 14.07 -12.78 -26.74
CA ALA A 83 14.22 -13.90 -25.82
C ALA A 83 14.26 -13.48 -24.32
N PRO A 84 15.04 -12.45 -23.92
CA PRO A 84 15.01 -11.94 -22.55
C PRO A 84 13.64 -11.41 -22.11
N ILE A 85 12.87 -10.80 -23.02
CA ILE A 85 11.51 -10.32 -22.70
C ILE A 85 10.59 -11.51 -22.43
N GLY A 86 10.66 -12.56 -23.25
CA GLY A 86 9.91 -13.80 -23.03
C GLY A 86 10.22 -14.44 -21.67
N GLN A 87 11.49 -14.48 -21.27
CA GLN A 87 11.91 -15.00 -19.96
C GLN A 87 11.34 -14.17 -18.80
N LEU A 88 11.41 -12.84 -18.88
CA LEU A 88 10.88 -11.95 -17.86
C LEU A 88 9.36 -12.11 -17.69
N ARG A 89 8.63 -12.18 -18.80
CA ARG A 89 7.18 -12.44 -18.81
C ARG A 89 6.86 -13.76 -18.11
N GLN A 90 7.51 -14.84 -18.55
CA GLN A 90 7.27 -16.18 -17.99
C GLN A 90 7.53 -16.21 -16.48
N GLN A 91 8.66 -15.66 -16.03
CA GLN A 91 9.02 -15.63 -14.61
C GLN A 91 7.99 -14.83 -13.80
N ALA A 92 7.64 -13.63 -14.28
CA ALA A 92 6.73 -12.73 -13.58
C ALA A 92 5.31 -13.29 -13.50
N ASP A 93 4.77 -13.73 -14.63
CA ASP A 93 3.41 -14.24 -14.74
C ASP A 93 3.25 -15.56 -13.95
N THR A 94 4.28 -16.43 -13.94
CA THR A 94 4.29 -17.66 -13.13
C THR A 94 4.31 -17.34 -11.63
N ALA A 95 5.16 -16.40 -11.20
CA ALA A 95 5.23 -16.00 -9.80
C ALA A 95 3.90 -15.39 -9.33
N PHE A 96 3.30 -14.54 -10.16
CA PHE A 96 2.00 -13.94 -9.88
C PHE A 96 0.88 -14.99 -9.81
N GLY A 97 0.81 -15.92 -10.76
CA GLY A 97 -0.17 -17.02 -10.74
C GLY A 97 -0.11 -17.82 -9.43
N LYS A 98 1.10 -18.18 -8.98
CA LYS A 98 1.29 -18.85 -7.67
C LYS A 98 0.86 -17.99 -6.49
N ALA A 99 1.09 -16.68 -6.54
CA ALA A 99 0.62 -15.78 -5.49
C ALA A 99 -0.91 -15.74 -5.43
N LEU A 100 -1.57 -15.63 -6.59
CA LEU A 100 -3.04 -15.62 -6.67
C LEU A 100 -3.66 -16.92 -6.15
N GLU A 101 -3.09 -18.09 -6.49
CA GLU A 101 -3.54 -19.38 -5.98
C GLU A 101 -3.52 -19.42 -4.45
N ARG A 102 -2.45 -18.91 -3.83
CA ARG A 102 -2.33 -18.84 -2.37
C ARG A 102 -3.33 -17.87 -1.77
N LEU A 103 -3.46 -16.68 -2.34
CA LEU A 103 -4.35 -15.63 -1.84
C LEU A 103 -5.83 -16.00 -1.96
N ARG A 104 -6.22 -16.78 -2.97
CA ARG A 104 -7.61 -17.27 -3.08
C ARG A 104 -7.99 -18.22 -1.95
N LEU A 105 -7.02 -18.90 -1.32
CA LEU A 105 -7.27 -19.80 -0.20
C LEU A 105 -7.33 -19.06 1.14
N THR A 106 -6.53 -18.01 1.31
CA THR A 106 -6.36 -17.30 2.60
C THR A 106 -7.10 -15.97 2.68
N SER A 107 -7.39 -15.35 1.54
CA SER A 107 -7.79 -13.95 1.42
C SER A 107 -8.84 -13.75 0.32
N ALA A 108 -9.75 -14.71 0.17
CA ALA A 108 -10.84 -14.63 -0.81
C ALA A 108 -11.70 -13.37 -0.60
N GLY A 109 -12.07 -12.70 -1.70
CA GLY A 109 -12.96 -11.53 -1.69
C GLY A 109 -12.28 -10.17 -1.51
N LEU A 110 -10.94 -10.11 -1.55
CA LEU A 110 -10.23 -8.83 -1.63
C LEU A 110 -10.45 -8.16 -3.01
N PRO A 111 -11.00 -6.94 -3.08
CA PRO A 111 -11.14 -6.21 -4.35
C PRO A 111 -9.81 -6.02 -5.10
N GLU A 112 -8.70 -5.92 -4.36
CA GLU A 112 -7.36 -5.79 -4.93
C GLU A 112 -6.92 -7.04 -5.69
N LEU A 113 -7.45 -8.21 -5.32
CA LEU A 113 -7.20 -9.47 -6.04
C LEU A 113 -7.81 -9.38 -7.45
N ASP A 114 -9.10 -9.03 -7.52
CA ASP A 114 -9.84 -8.88 -8.79
C ASP A 114 -9.21 -7.80 -9.68
N ARG A 115 -8.77 -6.69 -9.07
CA ARG A 115 -8.10 -5.59 -9.77
C ARG A 115 -6.76 -6.02 -10.37
N ALA A 116 -5.94 -6.75 -9.61
CA ALA A 116 -4.65 -7.23 -10.09
C ALA A 116 -4.82 -8.27 -11.22
N GLU A 117 -5.83 -9.15 -11.11
CA GLU A 117 -6.18 -10.06 -12.20
C GLU A 117 -6.69 -9.34 -13.46
N ALA A 118 -7.51 -8.31 -13.29
CA ALA A 118 -7.99 -7.51 -14.40
C ALA A 118 -6.85 -6.78 -15.12
N ALA A 119 -5.91 -6.20 -14.36
CA ALA A 119 -4.73 -5.54 -14.90
C ALA A 119 -3.83 -6.52 -15.67
N LEU A 120 -3.71 -7.77 -15.22
CA LEU A 120 -2.95 -8.79 -15.96
C LEU A 120 -3.61 -9.09 -17.30
N ARG A 121 -4.94 -9.32 -17.30
CA ARG A 121 -5.70 -9.58 -18.55
C ARG A 121 -5.59 -8.43 -19.55
N GLU A 122 -5.62 -7.19 -19.07
CA GLU A 122 -5.41 -6.02 -19.91
C GLU A 122 -3.98 -6.00 -20.48
N MET A 123 -2.97 -6.27 -19.64
CA MET A 123 -1.59 -6.31 -20.10
C MET A 123 -1.36 -7.41 -21.14
N GLU A 124 -1.96 -8.58 -20.98
CA GLU A 124 -1.90 -9.66 -21.99
C GLU A 124 -2.46 -9.22 -23.35
N GLN A 125 -3.50 -8.39 -23.36
CA GLN A 125 -4.03 -7.80 -24.61
C GLN A 125 -3.02 -6.83 -25.24
N VAL A 126 -2.37 -5.99 -24.43
CA VAL A 126 -1.34 -5.06 -24.89
C VAL A 126 -0.10 -5.81 -25.40
N ARG A 127 0.34 -6.87 -24.71
CA ARG A 127 1.48 -7.71 -25.13
C ARG A 127 1.28 -8.27 -26.55
N ARG A 128 0.08 -8.73 -26.89
CA ARG A 128 -0.22 -9.21 -28.26
C ARG A 128 0.00 -8.15 -29.33
N GLN A 129 -0.33 -6.90 -29.04
CA GLN A 129 -0.09 -5.79 -29.97
C GLN A 129 1.39 -5.46 -30.05
N VAL A 130 2.05 -5.35 -28.90
CA VAL A 130 3.50 -5.12 -28.78
C VAL A 130 4.30 -6.16 -29.57
N ASP A 131 3.95 -7.44 -29.45
CA ASP A 131 4.67 -8.53 -30.11
C ASP A 131 4.54 -8.47 -31.64
N GLY A 132 3.46 -7.87 -32.16
CA GLY A 132 3.32 -7.57 -33.59
C GLY A 132 4.11 -6.35 -34.06
N GLU A 133 4.44 -5.43 -33.15
CA GLU A 133 5.15 -4.18 -33.47
C GLU A 133 6.68 -4.31 -33.35
N LEU A 134 7.17 -5.09 -32.39
CA LEU A 134 8.62 -5.26 -32.15
C LEU A 134 9.43 -5.74 -33.37
N PRO A 135 8.93 -6.67 -34.22
CA PRO A 135 9.65 -7.12 -35.41
C PRO A 135 9.68 -6.10 -36.55
N LYS A 136 8.91 -5.01 -36.47
CA LYS A 136 8.87 -3.98 -37.51
C LYS A 136 10.01 -2.98 -37.32
N PRO A 137 10.53 -2.37 -38.39
CA PRO A 137 11.34 -1.15 -38.30
C PRO A 137 10.58 -0.01 -37.62
N GLY A 138 11.29 0.90 -36.95
CA GLY A 138 10.67 1.94 -36.10
C GLY A 138 9.70 2.88 -36.83
N ASP A 139 9.95 3.17 -38.11
CA ASP A 139 9.10 4.00 -38.98
C ASP A 139 7.79 3.31 -39.40
N GLN A 140 7.70 1.99 -39.23
CA GLN A 140 6.51 1.18 -39.54
C GLN A 140 5.70 0.80 -38.29
N ARG A 141 6.15 1.23 -37.10
CA ARG A 141 5.46 0.94 -35.83
C ARG A 141 4.34 1.92 -35.54
N LEU A 142 3.35 1.46 -34.78
CA LEU A 142 2.36 2.33 -34.16
C LEU A 142 3.01 3.24 -33.12
N GLY A 143 3.06 4.55 -33.38
CA GLY A 143 3.77 5.52 -32.52
C GLY A 143 3.33 5.58 -31.05
N GLN A 144 2.10 5.15 -30.74
CA GLN A 144 1.57 5.09 -29.37
C GLN A 144 1.87 3.78 -28.62
N MET A 145 2.53 2.80 -29.27
CA MET A 145 2.70 1.47 -28.67
C MET A 145 3.58 1.51 -27.42
N ALA A 146 4.64 2.31 -27.43
CA ALA A 146 5.54 2.47 -26.28
C ALA A 146 4.80 3.04 -25.06
N SER A 147 4.03 4.12 -25.23
CA SER A 147 3.29 4.74 -24.13
C SER A 147 2.19 3.83 -23.58
N ARG A 148 1.47 3.10 -24.44
CA ARG A 148 0.48 2.09 -24.02
C ARG A 148 1.11 0.96 -23.23
N ASN A 149 2.26 0.44 -23.69
CA ASN A 149 2.99 -0.61 -22.99
C ASN A 149 3.48 -0.14 -21.60
N ILE A 150 4.02 1.08 -21.52
CA ILE A 150 4.42 1.69 -20.24
C ILE A 150 3.22 1.76 -19.30
N ALA A 151 2.10 2.31 -19.77
CA ALA A 151 0.91 2.50 -18.94
C ALA A 151 0.39 1.15 -18.40
N ALA A 152 0.16 0.17 -19.27
CA ALA A 152 -0.41 -1.12 -18.86
C ALA A 152 0.49 -1.90 -17.90
N LEU A 153 1.81 -1.97 -18.14
CA LEU A 153 2.74 -2.61 -17.19
C LEU A 153 2.83 -1.84 -15.86
N THR A 154 2.71 -0.51 -15.89
CA THR A 154 2.70 0.31 -14.66
C THR A 154 1.45 0.01 -13.84
N THR A 155 0.27 0.00 -14.47
CA THR A 155 -0.98 -0.37 -13.81
C THR A 155 -0.94 -1.77 -13.21
N LEU A 156 -0.38 -2.75 -13.93
CA LEU A 156 -0.21 -4.11 -13.42
C LEU A 156 0.72 -4.17 -12.19
N VAL A 157 1.90 -3.52 -12.27
CA VAL A 157 2.84 -3.44 -11.14
C VAL A 157 2.18 -2.79 -9.93
N GLU A 158 1.51 -1.65 -10.10
CA GLU A 158 0.83 -0.93 -9.03
C GLU A 158 -0.31 -1.75 -8.42
N ALA A 159 -1.14 -2.40 -9.23
CA ALA A 159 -2.21 -3.26 -8.74
C ALA A 159 -1.66 -4.44 -7.92
N SER A 160 -0.54 -5.05 -8.34
CA SER A 160 0.11 -6.11 -7.57
C SER A 160 0.72 -5.62 -6.25
N GLN A 161 1.22 -4.38 -6.21
CA GLN A 161 1.71 -3.76 -4.98
C GLN A 161 0.58 -3.49 -4.00
N GLN A 162 -0.57 -2.99 -4.47
CA GLN A 162 -1.75 -2.79 -3.64
C GLN A 162 -2.28 -4.12 -3.09
N LEU A 163 -2.34 -5.16 -3.92
CA LEU A 163 -2.69 -6.51 -3.47
C LEU A 163 -1.73 -7.00 -2.38
N ARG A 164 -0.42 -6.79 -2.53
CA ARG A 164 0.57 -7.18 -1.52
C ARG A 164 0.34 -6.48 -0.19
N LEU A 165 0.02 -5.18 -0.21
CA LEU A 165 -0.26 -4.40 1.00
C LEU A 165 -1.57 -4.86 1.66
N ALA A 166 -2.62 -5.09 0.86
CA ALA A 166 -3.91 -5.56 1.35
C ALA A 166 -3.83 -6.98 1.94
N ALA A 167 -2.99 -7.84 1.37
CA ALA A 167 -2.78 -9.21 1.82
C ALA A 167 -1.69 -9.39 2.89
N GLU A 168 -1.10 -8.31 3.39
CA GLU A 168 -0.03 -8.37 4.40
C GLU A 168 -0.55 -9.02 5.69
N MET A 169 0.05 -10.15 6.08
CA MET A 169 -0.34 -10.84 7.30
C MET A 169 0.07 -10.05 8.54
N ARG A 170 -0.82 -10.03 9.55
CA ARG A 170 -0.56 -9.40 10.85
C ARG A 170 -0.63 -10.39 12.00
N VAL A 171 0.19 -10.12 13.02
CA VAL A 171 0.02 -10.72 14.33
C VAL A 171 -1.11 -9.97 15.03
N ASP A 172 -2.18 -10.69 15.38
CA ASP A 172 -3.33 -10.11 16.05
C ASP A 172 -3.08 -10.04 17.57
N ASN A 173 -2.35 -9.01 17.99
CA ASN A 173 -2.21 -8.61 19.38
C ASN A 173 -2.25 -7.08 19.52
N ALA A 174 -2.48 -6.62 20.75
CA ALA A 174 -2.66 -5.21 21.06
C ALA A 174 -1.39 -4.40 20.73
N GLU A 175 -0.20 -4.90 21.06
CA GLU A 175 1.08 -4.23 20.83
C GLU A 175 1.33 -4.00 19.32
N ALA A 176 1.08 -5.00 18.49
CA ALA A 176 1.25 -4.91 17.04
C ALA A 176 0.24 -3.95 16.40
N ARG A 177 -1.01 -3.93 16.89
CA ARG A 177 -2.05 -2.98 16.47
C ARG A 177 -1.70 -1.55 16.88
N ILE A 178 -1.22 -1.34 18.11
CA ILE A 178 -0.73 -0.04 18.57
C ILE A 178 0.44 0.44 17.71
N ALA A 179 1.42 -0.42 17.43
CA ALA A 179 2.56 -0.07 16.58
C ALA A 179 2.12 0.32 15.15
N GLU A 180 1.12 -0.37 14.59
CA GLU A 180 0.54 0.00 13.30
C GLU A 180 -0.17 1.34 13.35
N TYR A 181 -0.97 1.62 14.39
CA TYR A 181 -1.59 2.94 14.55
C TYR A 181 -0.56 4.06 14.67
N GLN A 182 0.58 3.83 15.33
CA GLN A 182 1.67 4.82 15.34
C GLN A 182 2.27 5.04 13.95
N ARG A 183 2.44 3.97 13.16
CA ARG A 183 2.89 4.07 11.77
C ARG A 183 1.88 4.85 10.91
N LEU A 184 0.58 4.58 11.05
CA LEU A 184 -0.47 5.30 10.33
C LEU A 184 -0.49 6.78 10.71
N LYS A 185 -0.31 7.13 11.99
CA LYS A 185 -0.18 8.52 12.42
C LYS A 185 1.00 9.22 11.76
N HIS A 186 2.15 8.54 11.70
CA HIS A 186 3.32 9.09 11.04
C HIS A 186 3.06 9.35 9.55
N LEU A 187 2.45 8.41 8.85
CA LEU A 187 2.11 8.56 7.42
C LEU A 187 1.10 9.70 7.19
N ALA A 188 0.09 9.83 8.05
CA ALA A 188 -0.87 10.92 7.98
C ALA A 188 -0.20 12.28 8.28
N TRP A 189 0.74 12.33 9.23
CA TRP A 189 1.58 13.51 9.45
C TRP A 189 2.40 13.86 8.20
N VAL A 190 3.10 12.89 7.58
CA VAL A 190 3.86 13.10 6.32
C VAL A 190 2.95 13.68 5.23
N THR A 191 1.76 13.10 5.06
CA THR A 191 0.76 13.58 4.09
C THR A 191 0.38 15.04 4.35
N SER A 192 0.07 15.38 5.61
CA SER A 192 -0.33 16.75 6.01
C SER A 192 0.79 17.78 5.86
N GLU A 193 2.03 17.40 6.19
CA GLU A 193 3.20 18.29 6.14
C GLU A 193 3.54 18.64 4.69
N TYR A 194 3.60 17.64 3.81
CA TYR A 194 3.90 17.87 2.40
C TYR A 194 2.75 18.62 1.69
N ALA A 195 1.50 18.37 2.07
CA ALA A 195 0.37 19.19 1.63
C ALA A 195 0.49 20.65 2.11
N GLY A 196 0.93 20.88 3.35
CA GLY A 196 1.17 22.20 3.91
C GLY A 196 2.26 22.98 3.18
N ARG A 197 3.33 22.30 2.76
CA ARG A 197 4.40 22.88 1.92
C ARG A 197 3.89 23.31 0.55
N GLU A 198 3.10 22.46 -0.11
CA GLU A 198 2.46 22.79 -1.38
C GLU A 198 1.55 24.02 -1.22
N ARG A 199 0.69 24.03 -0.19
CA ARG A 199 -0.19 25.16 0.10
C ARG A 199 0.57 26.47 0.16
N ALA A 200 1.65 26.53 0.94
CA ALA A 200 2.48 27.72 1.09
C ALA A 200 3.19 28.11 -0.21
N ALA A 201 3.76 27.13 -0.91
CA ALA A 201 4.52 27.36 -2.13
C ALA A 201 3.65 27.93 -3.27
N ILE A 202 2.44 27.42 -3.44
CA ILE A 202 1.48 27.92 -4.43
C ILE A 202 0.90 29.28 -4.02
N ALA A 203 0.57 29.48 -2.73
CA ALA A 203 0.10 30.77 -2.24
C ALA A 203 1.11 31.89 -2.50
N ALA A 204 2.41 31.61 -2.30
CA ALA A 204 3.47 32.57 -2.58
C ALA A 204 3.53 32.98 -4.06
N VAL A 205 3.42 32.01 -4.96
CA VAL A 205 3.42 32.24 -6.42
C VAL A 205 2.20 33.05 -6.85
N MET A 206 1.01 32.69 -6.35
CA MET A 206 -0.24 33.44 -6.60
C MET A 206 -0.16 34.88 -6.10
N SER A 207 0.39 35.08 -4.89
CA SER A 207 0.54 36.41 -4.27
C SER A 207 1.52 37.29 -5.05
N ALA A 208 2.57 36.69 -5.59
CA ALA A 208 3.53 37.35 -6.47
C ALA A 208 3.00 37.58 -7.90
N ARG A 209 1.81 37.05 -8.24
CA ARG A 209 1.22 37.06 -9.59
C ARG A 209 2.16 36.46 -10.64
N GLN A 210 2.85 35.39 -10.26
CA GLN A 210 3.79 34.67 -11.13
C GLN A 210 3.21 33.33 -11.58
N GLY A 211 3.72 32.81 -12.69
CA GLY A 211 3.58 31.39 -13.04
C GLY A 211 4.41 30.50 -12.11
N ILE A 212 4.14 29.20 -12.14
CA ILE A 212 4.95 28.20 -11.44
C ILE A 212 6.19 27.93 -12.29
N SER A 213 7.38 28.29 -11.80
CA SER A 213 8.62 28.02 -12.53
C SER A 213 8.87 26.52 -12.71
N PRO A 214 9.63 26.09 -13.74
CA PRO A 214 9.98 24.69 -13.93
C PRO A 214 10.64 24.03 -12.71
N GLU A 215 11.54 24.75 -12.03
CA GLU A 215 12.24 24.25 -10.84
C GLU A 215 11.28 24.03 -9.68
N ARG A 216 10.33 24.96 -9.50
CA ARG A 216 9.28 24.82 -8.48
C ARG A 216 8.31 23.70 -8.82
N LEU A 217 7.95 23.54 -10.09
CA LEU A 217 7.09 22.45 -10.54
C LEU A 217 7.74 21.09 -10.27
N ASP A 218 9.04 20.94 -10.54
CA ASP A 218 9.80 19.72 -10.21
C ASP A 218 9.82 19.45 -8.70
N GLN A 219 10.11 20.48 -7.88
CA GLN A 219 10.07 20.35 -6.42
C GLN A 219 8.69 19.89 -5.92
N LEU A 220 7.62 20.53 -6.42
CA LEU A 220 6.25 20.20 -6.04
C LEU A 220 5.84 18.80 -6.50
N SER A 221 6.31 18.36 -7.67
CA SER A 221 6.04 17.00 -8.19
C SER A 221 6.72 15.94 -7.33
N ARG A 222 7.96 16.17 -6.89
CA ARG A 222 8.65 15.28 -5.94
C ARG A 222 7.93 15.21 -4.59
N GLN A 223 7.46 16.36 -4.08
CA GLN A 223 6.67 16.41 -2.84
C GLN A 223 5.35 15.65 -2.98
N ARG A 224 4.69 15.77 -4.14
CA ARG A 224 3.45 15.05 -4.42
C ARG A 224 3.64 13.54 -4.41
N GLY A 225 4.73 13.04 -4.98
CA GLY A 225 5.06 11.60 -4.91
C GLY A 225 5.15 11.07 -3.48
N THR A 226 5.68 11.87 -2.53
CA THR A 226 5.71 11.50 -1.11
C THR A 226 4.31 11.38 -0.51
N VAL A 227 3.41 12.33 -0.84
CA VAL A 227 2.01 12.31 -0.40
C VAL A 227 1.29 11.06 -0.92
N GLU A 228 1.45 10.76 -2.20
CA GLU A 228 0.79 9.62 -2.84
C GLU A 228 1.27 8.28 -2.28
N LEU A 229 2.59 8.13 -2.04
CA LEU A 229 3.13 6.94 -1.40
C LEU A 229 2.57 6.77 0.02
N ALA A 230 2.64 7.82 0.85
CA ALA A 230 2.16 7.76 2.22
C ALA A 230 0.66 7.41 2.27
N TRP A 231 -0.14 8.04 1.42
CA TRP A 231 -1.56 7.78 1.31
C TRP A 231 -1.87 6.35 0.84
N SER A 232 -1.15 5.82 -0.14
CA SER A 232 -1.38 4.45 -0.63
C SER A 232 -1.26 3.40 0.48
N ILE A 233 -0.35 3.60 1.43
CA ILE A 233 -0.19 2.71 2.57
C ILE A 233 -1.32 2.90 3.58
N ILE A 234 -1.74 4.15 3.84
CA ILE A 234 -2.87 4.45 4.71
C ILE A 234 -4.14 3.80 4.17
N ASP A 235 -4.46 4.00 2.89
CA ASP A 235 -5.69 3.50 2.27
C ASP A 235 -5.76 1.97 2.35
N ALA A 236 -4.70 1.28 1.91
CA ALA A 236 -4.62 -0.17 1.97
C ALA A 236 -4.77 -0.73 3.40
N GLN A 237 -4.10 -0.12 4.39
CA GLN A 237 -4.15 -0.60 5.77
C GLN A 237 -5.48 -0.30 6.47
N THR A 238 -6.18 0.77 6.07
CA THR A 238 -7.43 1.20 6.69
C THR A 238 -8.68 0.59 6.03
N ALA A 239 -8.56 0.04 4.83
CA ALA A 239 -9.63 -0.67 4.13
C ALA A 239 -10.05 -2.00 4.80
N ARG A 240 -9.22 -2.52 5.71
CA ARG A 240 -9.43 -3.84 6.34
C ARG A 240 -10.59 -3.88 7.33
N GLY A 241 -11.14 -5.08 7.56
CA GLY A 241 -12.34 -5.30 8.37
C GLY A 241 -12.22 -4.89 9.84
N ASP A 242 -11.04 -5.05 10.43
CA ASP A 242 -10.70 -4.87 11.85
C ASP A 242 -10.46 -3.40 12.27
N VAL A 243 -10.48 -2.47 11.30
CA VAL A 243 -10.24 -1.06 11.55
C VAL A 243 -11.51 -0.39 12.10
N PRO A 244 -11.42 0.40 13.19
CA PRO A 244 -12.57 1.09 13.78
C PRO A 244 -13.33 1.96 12.78
N ALA A 245 -14.67 1.98 12.89
CA ALA A 245 -15.54 2.73 11.99
C ALA A 245 -15.20 4.24 11.94
N SER A 246 -14.75 4.82 13.04
CA SER A 246 -14.32 6.23 13.10
C SER A 246 -13.11 6.52 12.23
N VAL A 247 -12.14 5.59 12.19
CA VAL A 247 -10.95 5.68 11.34
C VAL A 247 -11.34 5.53 9.87
N LYS A 248 -12.17 4.53 9.54
CA LYS A 248 -12.71 4.35 8.17
C LYS A 248 -13.44 5.60 7.67
N ALA A 249 -14.32 6.17 8.50
CA ALA A 249 -15.04 7.39 8.14
C ALA A 249 -14.11 8.59 7.93
N ALA A 250 -12.99 8.69 8.66
CA ALA A 250 -11.99 9.73 8.43
C ALA A 250 -11.25 9.54 7.10
N VAL A 251 -10.92 8.32 6.74
CA VAL A 251 -10.30 7.97 5.45
C VAL A 251 -11.21 8.34 4.28
N GLU A 252 -12.51 8.01 4.36
CA GLU A 252 -13.46 8.36 3.30
C GLU A 252 -13.64 9.87 3.13
N ARG A 253 -13.56 10.66 4.23
CA ARG A 253 -13.53 12.12 4.13
C ARG A 253 -12.29 12.61 3.37
N ILE A 254 -11.11 12.08 3.67
CA ILE A 254 -9.86 12.46 2.97
C ILE A 254 -9.92 12.08 1.48
N LYS A 255 -10.51 10.93 1.14
CA LYS A 255 -10.73 10.54 -0.27
C LYS A 255 -11.58 11.56 -0.99
N ALA A 256 -12.71 11.95 -0.40
CA ALA A 256 -13.65 12.88 -1.01
C ALA A 256 -13.09 14.32 -1.07
N GLY A 257 -12.58 14.84 0.04
CA GLY A 257 -12.14 16.23 0.15
C GLY A 257 -10.73 16.44 -0.41
N TYR A 258 -9.70 15.82 0.17
CA TYR A 258 -8.31 15.99 -0.26
C TYR A 258 -8.02 15.40 -1.66
N PHE A 259 -8.34 14.13 -1.88
CA PHE A 259 -8.04 13.44 -3.16
C PHE A 259 -9.14 13.60 -4.23
N GLY A 260 -10.28 14.20 -3.88
CA GLY A 260 -11.37 14.51 -4.82
C GLY A 260 -11.48 16.00 -5.09
N GLU A 261 -12.22 16.71 -4.24
CA GLU A 261 -12.56 18.13 -4.44
C GLU A 261 -11.33 19.05 -4.54
N PHE A 262 -10.41 18.95 -3.58
CA PHE A 262 -9.18 19.75 -3.56
C PHE A 262 -8.24 19.37 -4.71
N GLN A 263 -8.10 18.08 -5.01
CA GLN A 263 -7.33 17.60 -6.15
C GLN A 263 -7.82 18.22 -7.47
N ALA A 264 -9.14 18.29 -7.69
CA ALA A 264 -9.70 18.91 -8.89
C ALA A 264 -9.38 20.41 -8.98
N LEU A 265 -9.39 21.15 -7.85
CA LEU A 265 -8.93 22.55 -7.82
C LEU A 265 -7.43 22.65 -8.10
N ARG A 266 -6.63 21.81 -7.44
CA ARG A 266 -5.18 21.73 -7.59
C ARG A 266 -4.78 21.55 -9.05
N GLU A 267 -5.40 20.62 -9.76
CA GLU A 267 -5.13 20.40 -11.19
C GLU A 267 -5.38 21.64 -12.05
N ARG A 268 -6.48 22.37 -11.79
CA ARG A 268 -6.77 23.64 -12.49
C ARG A 268 -5.75 24.73 -12.16
N VAL A 269 -5.35 24.83 -10.89
CA VAL A 269 -4.32 25.78 -10.44
C VAL A 269 -2.97 25.50 -11.09
N TYR A 270 -2.53 24.24 -11.10
CA TYR A 270 -1.26 23.84 -11.71
C TYR A 270 -1.29 24.09 -13.22
N LYS A 271 -2.39 23.73 -13.90
CA LYS A 271 -2.56 24.01 -15.33
C LYS A 271 -2.42 25.51 -15.61
N ALA A 272 -3.12 26.36 -14.86
CA ALA A 272 -3.00 27.82 -15.02
C ALA A 272 -1.57 28.32 -14.76
N GLY A 273 -0.95 27.85 -13.68
CA GLY A 273 0.40 28.25 -13.29
C GLY A 273 1.49 27.84 -14.29
N THR A 274 1.28 26.78 -15.08
CA THR A 274 2.23 26.33 -16.13
C THR A 274 2.00 26.95 -17.50
N THR A 275 0.91 27.70 -17.70
CA THR A 275 0.52 28.26 -19.00
C THR A 275 0.43 29.79 -18.99
N ASP A 276 0.96 30.42 -17.95
CA ASP A 276 0.84 31.87 -17.67
C ASP A 276 -0.62 32.39 -17.72
N ALA A 277 -1.59 31.50 -17.53
CA ALA A 277 -3.01 31.86 -17.46
C ALA A 277 -3.35 32.38 -16.06
N ALA A 278 -4.43 33.17 -15.97
CA ALA A 278 -4.94 33.62 -14.67
C ALA A 278 -5.34 32.43 -13.80
N TYR A 279 -4.92 32.44 -12.52
CA TYR A 279 -5.31 31.42 -11.56
C TYR A 279 -6.84 31.41 -11.36
N PRO A 280 -7.46 30.23 -11.20
CA PRO A 280 -8.90 30.11 -11.03
C PRO A 280 -9.39 30.60 -9.65
N VAL A 281 -8.47 30.82 -8.70
CA VAL A 281 -8.71 31.32 -7.35
C VAL A 281 -7.56 32.24 -6.94
N ASP A 282 -7.82 33.14 -6.00
CA ASP A 282 -6.76 33.94 -5.38
C ASP A 282 -5.97 33.16 -4.31
N ALA A 283 -4.89 33.76 -3.80
CA ALA A 283 -4.02 33.13 -2.81
C ALA A 283 -4.74 32.82 -1.49
N ASN A 284 -5.68 33.67 -1.05
CA ASN A 284 -6.40 33.47 0.21
C ASN A 284 -7.42 32.34 0.08
N GLN A 285 -8.14 32.28 -1.04
CA GLN A 285 -9.04 31.19 -1.39
C GLN A 285 -8.28 29.86 -1.48
N TRP A 286 -7.13 29.85 -2.16
CA TRP A 286 -6.27 28.67 -2.23
C TRP A 286 -5.84 28.19 -0.84
N VAL A 287 -5.33 29.08 0.01
CA VAL A 287 -4.93 28.74 1.38
C VAL A 287 -6.11 28.20 2.18
N SER A 288 -7.28 28.82 2.08
CA SER A 288 -8.50 28.40 2.79
C SER A 288 -8.92 26.98 2.39
N VAL A 289 -9.06 26.71 1.09
CA VAL A 289 -9.48 25.38 0.59
C VAL A 289 -8.43 24.32 0.90
N ALA A 290 -7.14 24.61 0.72
CA ALA A 290 -6.07 23.69 1.06
C ALA A 290 -6.02 23.39 2.56
N THR A 291 -6.28 24.39 3.41
CA THR A 291 -6.35 24.19 4.88
C THR A 291 -7.48 23.24 5.25
N LYS A 292 -8.69 23.45 4.70
CA LYS A 292 -9.83 22.56 4.93
C LYS A 292 -9.50 21.10 4.54
N ALA A 293 -8.84 20.90 3.40
CA ALA A 293 -8.43 19.57 2.95
C ALA A 293 -7.33 18.95 3.84
N ILE A 294 -6.40 19.76 4.35
CA ILE A 294 -5.38 19.31 5.32
C ILE A 294 -6.01 18.94 6.66
N ASP A 295 -7.02 19.68 7.12
CA ASP A 295 -7.72 19.41 8.38
C ASP A 295 -8.41 18.04 8.38
N GLU A 296 -8.86 17.54 7.22
CA GLU A 296 -9.36 16.16 7.09
C GLU A 296 -8.28 15.12 7.41
N ILE A 297 -7.04 15.35 6.95
CA ILE A 297 -5.88 14.48 7.24
C ILE A 297 -5.54 14.55 8.74
N LEU A 298 -5.61 15.74 9.35
CA LEU A 298 -5.41 15.90 10.78
C LEU A 298 -6.53 15.22 11.59
N GLY A 299 -7.77 15.22 11.08
CA GLY A 299 -8.88 14.48 11.66
C GLY A 299 -8.66 12.96 11.70
N LEU A 300 -7.97 12.40 10.70
CA LEU A 300 -7.55 11.00 10.74
C LEU A 300 -6.56 10.72 11.87
N ASN A 301 -5.57 11.60 12.09
CA ASN A 301 -4.63 11.47 13.21
C ASN A 301 -5.35 11.44 14.57
N GLN A 302 -6.37 12.27 14.73
CA GLN A 302 -7.20 12.29 15.93
C GLN A 302 -7.98 10.97 16.09
N ALA A 303 -8.63 10.50 15.03
CA ALA A 303 -9.39 9.25 15.06
C ALA A 303 -8.50 8.04 15.41
N ILE A 304 -7.31 7.95 14.81
CA ILE A 304 -6.31 6.92 15.16
C ILE A 304 -5.85 7.09 16.61
N GLY A 305 -5.70 8.32 17.08
CA GLY A 305 -5.36 8.64 18.48
C GLY A 305 -6.35 8.07 19.47
N THR A 306 -7.65 8.32 19.25
CA THR A 306 -8.73 7.76 20.06
C THR A 306 -8.75 6.24 20.00
N ALA A 307 -8.66 5.64 18.80
CA ALA A 307 -8.62 4.19 18.63
C ALA A 307 -7.44 3.54 19.38
N THR A 308 -6.28 4.19 19.36
CA THR A 308 -5.08 3.73 20.10
C THR A 308 -5.33 3.76 21.61
N ALA A 309 -5.93 4.83 22.13
CA ALA A 309 -6.19 4.98 23.56
C ALA A 309 -7.22 3.95 24.05
N THR A 310 -8.28 3.70 23.28
CA THR A 310 -9.27 2.66 23.57
C THR A 310 -8.61 1.28 23.66
N LEU A 311 -7.82 0.91 22.64
CA LEU A 311 -7.15 -0.39 22.61
C LEU A 311 -6.17 -0.58 23.79
N ALA A 312 -5.42 0.48 24.14
CA ALA A 312 -4.52 0.44 25.29
C ALA A 312 -5.29 0.27 26.62
N GLY A 313 -6.45 0.91 26.75
CA GLY A 313 -7.32 0.76 27.92
C GLY A 313 -7.87 -0.66 28.07
N GLU A 314 -8.33 -1.27 26.98
CA GLU A 314 -8.82 -2.66 26.95
C GLU A 314 -7.74 -3.70 27.30
N THR A 315 -6.47 -3.40 27.01
CA THR A 315 -5.35 -4.32 27.28
C THR A 315 -4.84 -4.22 28.72
N ALA A 316 -5.13 -3.11 29.40
CA ALA A 316 -4.69 -2.86 30.78
C ALA A 316 -5.68 -3.38 31.85
N SER A 317 -6.90 -3.75 31.44
CA SER A 317 -7.98 -4.29 32.29
C SER A 317 -8.04 -5.81 32.27
#